data_AF-A0A954UKA5-F1
#
_entry.id   AF-A0A954UKA5-F1
#
_cell.length_a   1.000
_cell.length_b   1.000
_cell.length_c   1.000
_cell.angle_alpha   90.00
_cell.angle_beta   90.00
_cell.angle_gamma   90.00
#
_symmetry.space_group_name_H-M   'P 1'
#
loop_
_entity.id
_entity.type
_entity.pdbx_description
1 polymer ?
#
loop_
_entity_poly.entity_id
_entity_poly.type
_entity_poly.pdbx_seq_one_letter_code
_entity_poly.pdbx_strand_id
1 'polypeptide(L)'
;MSTGNEIWTITERWQNYLGEMRVNAFRLLAILVFYSLHLLNYWNWLPGAEAADGVWQVATRPTAEFHLQATLIAVAWLLMSVAVHVMLINRRFPRWLPLVAVAADVGLLTLVLCIASGPRSPLVVAYVIILTMTALRCDRRLLRIATWLAVVGYVIVLGRARFPEWMPNQSNGEVDLTIPRYAQLMFVATLLLVGAILQQLLDRIERLAVDYSRRLTERSPESGAAR
;
A
#
# COMPACT_ATOMS: atom_id res chain seq x y z
N MET A 1 -5.06 -32.28 -25.27
CA MET A 1 -5.23 -32.43 -23.82
C MET A 1 -4.33 -31.40 -23.16
N SER A 2 -4.87 -30.30 -22.63
CA SER A 2 -4.05 -29.36 -21.86
C SER A 2 -3.58 -30.08 -20.60
N THR A 3 -2.27 -30.16 -20.38
CA THR A 3 -1.74 -30.77 -19.16
C THR A 3 -2.26 -29.96 -17.95
N GLY A 4 -2.54 -30.59 -16.80
CA GLY A 4 -3.12 -29.90 -15.63
C GLY A 4 -2.37 -28.63 -15.20
N ASN A 5 -1.09 -28.52 -15.55
CA ASN A 5 -0.27 -27.32 -15.37
C ASN A 5 -0.77 -26.11 -16.16
N GLU A 6 -1.28 -26.28 -17.38
CA GLU A 6 -1.78 -25.16 -18.20
C GLU A 6 -3.03 -24.53 -17.57
N ILE A 7 -3.99 -25.35 -17.11
CA ILE A 7 -5.21 -24.89 -16.44
C ILE A 7 -4.87 -24.11 -15.16
N TRP A 8 -3.91 -24.61 -14.39
CA TRP A 8 -3.43 -23.92 -13.18
C TRP A 8 -2.86 -22.55 -13.50
N THR A 9 -1.95 -22.45 -14.49
CA THR A 9 -1.34 -21.16 -14.86
C THR A 9 -2.34 -20.14 -15.41
N ILE A 10 -3.41 -20.60 -16.09
CA ILE A 10 -4.48 -19.72 -16.57
C ILE A 10 -5.28 -19.18 -15.39
N THR A 11 -5.64 -20.06 -14.44
CA THR A 11 -6.40 -19.69 -13.24
C THR A 11 -5.63 -18.70 -12.37
N GLU A 12 -4.34 -18.94 -12.15
CA GLU A 12 -3.44 -18.06 -11.40
C GLU A 12 -3.36 -16.67 -12.04
N ARG A 13 -3.17 -16.58 -13.37
CA ARG A 13 -3.14 -15.30 -14.08
C ARG A 13 -4.46 -14.55 -13.98
N TRP A 14 -5.58 -15.25 -14.07
CA TRP A 14 -6.90 -14.65 -13.95
C TRP A 14 -7.13 -14.08 -12.54
N GLN A 15 -6.75 -14.82 -11.50
CA GLN A 15 -6.83 -14.34 -10.12
C GLN A 15 -5.93 -13.11 -9.90
N ASN A 16 -4.71 -13.12 -10.42
CA ASN A 16 -3.80 -11.97 -10.34
C ASN A 16 -4.36 -10.73 -11.06
N TYR A 17 -4.97 -10.92 -12.23
CA TYR A 17 -5.62 -9.84 -12.98
C TYR A 17 -6.78 -9.22 -12.18
N LEU A 18 -7.66 -10.04 -11.61
CA LEU A 18 -8.76 -9.56 -10.77
C LEU A 18 -8.26 -8.91 -9.47
N GLY A 19 -7.19 -9.46 -8.89
CA GLY A 19 -6.49 -8.88 -7.75
C GLY A 19 -6.01 -7.46 -8.06
N GLU A 20 -5.33 -7.27 -9.19
CA GLU A 20 -4.83 -5.94 -9.60
C GLU A 20 -5.98 -4.94 -9.84
N MET A 21 -7.09 -5.37 -10.45
CA MET A 21 -8.27 -4.51 -10.62
C MET A 21 -8.80 -4.00 -9.27
N ARG A 22 -8.96 -4.88 -8.28
CA ARG A 22 -9.44 -4.52 -6.94
C ARG A 22 -8.47 -3.57 -6.24
N VAL A 23 -7.17 -3.89 -6.31
CA VAL A 23 -6.16 -3.06 -5.67
C VAL A 23 -6.09 -1.68 -6.32
N ASN A 24 -6.20 -1.58 -7.64
CA ASN A 24 -6.23 -0.28 -8.31
C ASN A 24 -7.45 0.56 -7.91
N ALA A 25 -8.61 -0.08 -7.69
CA ALA A 25 -9.79 0.61 -7.16
C ALA A 25 -9.54 1.15 -5.73
N PHE A 26 -8.96 0.34 -4.85
CA PHE A 26 -8.57 0.79 -3.50
C PHE A 26 -7.51 1.90 -3.54
N ARG A 27 -6.58 1.86 -4.50
CA ARG A 27 -5.57 2.89 -4.71
C ARG A 27 -6.22 4.23 -5.07
N LEU A 28 -7.12 4.24 -6.05
CA LEU A 28 -7.87 5.44 -6.43
C LEU A 28 -8.71 5.98 -5.27
N LEU A 29 -9.37 5.10 -4.52
CA LEU A 29 -10.13 5.48 -3.33
C LEU A 29 -9.22 6.10 -2.26
N ALA A 30 -8.07 5.50 -1.98
CA ALA A 30 -7.11 6.02 -1.01
C ALA A 30 -6.60 7.41 -1.44
N ILE A 31 -6.18 7.58 -2.71
CA ILE A 31 -5.76 8.89 -3.24
C ILE A 31 -6.88 9.91 -3.06
N LEU A 32 -8.12 9.56 -3.42
CA LEU A 32 -9.27 10.44 -3.28
C LEU A 32 -9.49 10.85 -1.82
N VAL A 33 -9.51 9.90 -0.89
CA VAL A 33 -9.74 10.20 0.55
C VAL A 33 -8.60 11.04 1.12
N PHE A 34 -7.34 10.62 0.97
CA PHE A 34 -6.21 11.33 1.55
C PHE A 34 -5.99 12.71 0.93
N TYR A 35 -6.14 12.84 -0.38
CA TYR A 35 -6.01 14.14 -1.05
C TYR A 35 -7.18 15.07 -0.71
N SER A 36 -8.40 14.55 -0.57
CA SER A 36 -9.54 15.35 -0.11
C SER A 36 -9.31 15.87 1.31
N LEU A 37 -8.82 15.02 2.24
CA LEU A 37 -8.46 15.46 3.58
C LEU A 37 -7.37 16.54 3.57
N HIS A 38 -6.37 16.41 2.69
CA HIS A 38 -5.35 17.44 2.48
C HIS A 38 -5.94 18.76 1.96
N LEU A 39 -6.86 18.72 0.99
CA LEU A 39 -7.54 19.91 0.47
C LEU A 39 -8.41 20.60 1.52
N LEU A 40 -9.19 19.82 2.28
CA LEU A 40 -10.01 20.33 3.38
C LEU A 40 -9.16 21.02 4.44
N ASN A 41 -7.99 20.45 4.75
CA ASN A 41 -7.02 21.09 5.65
C ASN A 41 -6.41 22.37 5.04
N TYR A 42 -6.04 22.34 3.76
CA TYR A 42 -5.43 23.48 3.06
C TYR A 42 -6.36 24.71 2.98
N TRP A 43 -7.66 24.48 2.75
CA TRP A 43 -8.68 25.53 2.73
C TRP A 43 -9.25 25.88 4.11
N ASN A 44 -8.72 25.29 5.18
CA ASN A 44 -9.18 25.53 6.56
C ASN A 44 -10.68 25.22 6.76
N TRP A 45 -11.21 24.23 6.03
CA TRP A 45 -12.59 23.76 6.19
C TRP A 45 -12.73 22.79 7.38
N LEU A 46 -11.61 22.21 7.82
CA LEU A 46 -11.55 21.47 9.07
C LEU A 46 -11.37 22.46 10.23
N PRO A 47 -12.08 22.31 11.36
CA PRO A 47 -11.91 23.17 12.51
C PRO A 47 -10.45 23.12 12.98
N GLY A 48 -9.78 24.27 12.97
CA GLY A 48 -8.38 24.39 13.36
C GLY A 48 -8.17 24.23 14.86
N ALA A 49 -6.91 24.01 15.26
CA ALA A 49 -6.50 23.83 16.65
C ALA A 49 -6.89 25.00 17.57
N GLU A 50 -7.17 26.19 17.04
CA GLU A 50 -7.59 27.37 17.81
C GLU A 50 -9.08 27.36 18.18
N ALA A 51 -9.91 26.54 17.51
CA ALA A 51 -11.36 26.52 17.70
C ALA A 51 -11.88 25.29 18.47
N ALA A 52 -11.02 24.34 18.82
CA ALA A 52 -11.43 23.09 19.44
C ALA A 52 -10.71 22.86 20.77
N ASP A 53 -11.47 22.93 21.87
CA ASP A 53 -11.10 22.53 23.24
C ASP A 53 -10.83 21.01 23.36
N GLY A 54 -9.89 20.48 22.56
CA GLY A 54 -9.20 19.23 22.89
C GLY A 54 -9.62 17.95 22.15
N VAL A 55 -10.32 17.99 21.01
CA VAL A 55 -10.68 16.76 20.27
C VAL A 55 -10.05 16.66 18.87
N TRP A 56 -9.89 17.78 18.15
CA TRP A 56 -9.37 17.81 16.79
C TRP A 56 -8.22 18.80 16.67
N GLN A 57 -7.03 18.41 17.14
CA GLN A 57 -5.80 19.16 16.85
C GLN A 57 -5.37 18.86 15.41
N VAL A 58 -6.01 19.54 14.45
CA VAL A 58 -5.55 19.50 13.06
C VAL A 58 -4.24 20.29 12.97
N ALA A 59 -3.24 19.69 12.31
CA ALA A 59 -1.93 20.32 12.13
C ALA A 59 -2.07 21.71 11.50
N THR A 60 -1.14 22.60 11.82
CA THR A 60 -1.04 23.96 11.29
C THR A 60 -1.24 23.97 9.77
N ARG A 61 -1.89 25.03 9.26
CA ARG A 61 -2.21 25.16 7.83
C ARG A 61 -0.97 24.86 6.97
N PRO A 62 -1.06 23.94 6.00
CA PRO A 62 0.08 23.60 5.17
C PRO A 62 0.56 24.79 4.33
N THR A 63 1.88 24.91 4.13
CA THR A 63 2.47 25.95 3.29
C THR A 63 2.11 25.73 1.81
N ALA A 64 2.16 26.79 0.99
CA ALA A 64 1.91 26.69 -0.45
C ALA A 64 2.89 25.74 -1.16
N GLU A 65 4.15 25.73 -0.73
CA GLU A 65 5.18 24.82 -1.26
C GLU A 65 4.84 23.36 -0.95
N PHE A 66 4.46 23.06 0.30
CA PHE A 66 4.02 21.72 0.68
C PHE A 66 2.78 21.29 -0.12
N HIS A 67 1.80 22.19 -0.28
CA HIS A 67 0.61 21.91 -1.08
C HIS A 67 0.94 21.56 -2.53
N LEU A 68 1.86 22.30 -3.16
CA LEU A 68 2.32 22.03 -4.52
C LEU A 68 3.02 20.66 -4.60
N GLN A 69 3.96 20.36 -3.70
CA GLN A 69 4.67 19.09 -3.69
C GLN A 69 3.73 17.90 -3.45
N ALA A 70 2.82 18.00 -2.48
CA ALA A 70 1.81 16.98 -2.20
C ALA A 70 0.88 16.76 -3.41
N THR A 71 0.50 17.84 -4.11
CA THR A 71 -0.33 17.76 -5.32
C THR A 71 0.42 17.08 -6.47
N LEU A 72 1.69 17.41 -6.68
CA LEU A 72 2.51 16.75 -7.71
C LEU A 72 2.64 15.23 -7.45
N ILE A 73 2.84 14.83 -6.20
CA ILE A 73 2.91 13.41 -5.84
C ILE A 73 1.55 12.74 -6.03
N ALA A 74 0.45 13.37 -5.61
CA ALA A 74 -0.90 12.85 -5.81
C ALA A 74 -1.24 12.67 -7.31
N VAL A 75 -0.86 13.64 -8.15
CA VAL A 75 -1.02 13.56 -9.61
C VAL A 75 -0.19 12.42 -10.19
N ALA A 76 1.07 12.27 -9.78
CA ALA A 76 1.91 11.14 -10.22
C ALA A 76 1.28 9.79 -9.84
N TRP A 77 0.74 9.69 -8.62
CA TRP A 77 0.05 8.50 -8.13
C TRP A 77 -1.23 8.19 -8.93
N LEU A 78 -2.00 9.23 -9.25
CA LEU A 78 -3.20 9.13 -10.07
C LEU A 78 -2.87 8.68 -11.49
N LEU A 79 -1.87 9.29 -12.14
CA LEU A 79 -1.44 8.93 -13.49
C LEU A 79 -0.98 7.48 -13.57
N MET A 80 -0.21 7.00 -12.58
CA MET A 80 0.15 5.60 -12.48
C MET A 80 -1.10 4.71 -12.35
N SER A 81 -2.06 5.08 -11.51
CA SER A 81 -3.30 4.31 -11.30
C SER A 81 -4.14 4.23 -12.58
N VAL A 82 -4.21 5.32 -13.34
CA VAL A 82 -4.86 5.37 -14.65
C VAL A 82 -4.11 4.51 -15.67
N ALA A 83 -2.77 4.59 -15.71
CA ALA A 83 -1.96 3.76 -16.60
C ALA A 83 -2.18 2.26 -16.35
N VAL A 84 -2.17 1.83 -15.09
CA VAL A 84 -2.50 0.45 -14.70
C VAL A 84 -3.93 0.10 -15.13
N HIS A 85 -4.91 0.98 -14.89
CA HIS A 85 -6.30 0.75 -15.28
C HIS A 85 -6.46 0.57 -16.80
N VAL A 86 -5.82 1.43 -17.60
CA VAL A 86 -5.82 1.36 -19.07
C VAL A 86 -5.15 0.06 -19.55
N MET A 87 -4.04 -0.35 -18.94
CA MET A 87 -3.40 -1.63 -19.25
C MET A 87 -4.32 -2.82 -18.98
N LEU A 88 -5.07 -2.79 -17.87
CA LEU A 88 -6.03 -3.83 -17.51
C LEU A 88 -7.20 -3.88 -18.49
N ILE A 89 -7.84 -2.74 -18.80
CA ILE A 89 -8.93 -2.67 -19.80
C ILE A 89 -8.47 -3.20 -21.16
N ASN A 90 -7.24 -2.89 -21.56
CA ASN A 90 -6.63 -3.37 -22.80
C ASN A 90 -6.16 -4.83 -22.73
N ARG A 91 -6.45 -5.56 -21.64
CA ARG A 91 -6.04 -6.94 -21.37
C ARG A 91 -4.51 -7.18 -21.49
N ARG A 92 -3.71 -6.13 -21.30
CA ARG A 92 -2.23 -6.20 -21.29
C ARG A 92 -1.75 -6.30 -19.84
N PHE A 93 -1.51 -7.51 -19.38
CA PHE A 93 -1.07 -7.77 -18.01
C PHE A 93 0.35 -8.38 -17.98
N PRO A 94 1.42 -7.55 -18.07
CA PRO A 94 2.78 -8.06 -18.00
C PRO A 94 3.10 -8.56 -16.58
N ARG A 95 3.92 -9.63 -16.49
CA ARG A 95 4.26 -10.29 -15.23
C ARG A 95 4.91 -9.37 -14.18
N TRP A 96 5.58 -8.30 -14.62
CA TRP A 96 6.25 -7.35 -13.75
C TRP A 96 5.34 -6.22 -13.26
N LEU A 97 4.12 -6.08 -13.81
CA LEU A 97 3.22 -4.96 -13.48
C LEU A 97 2.92 -4.86 -11.99
N PRO A 98 2.56 -5.94 -11.27
CA PRO A 98 2.23 -5.83 -9.84
C PRO A 98 3.43 -5.41 -8.99
N LEU A 99 4.63 -5.88 -9.35
CA LEU A 99 5.87 -5.50 -8.68
C LEU A 99 6.17 -4.02 -8.84
N VAL A 100 6.08 -3.50 -10.08
CA VAL A 100 6.30 -2.07 -10.36
C VAL A 100 5.25 -1.22 -9.65
N ALA A 101 3.99 -1.64 -9.65
CA ALA A 101 2.91 -0.91 -9.00
C ALA A 101 3.12 -0.82 -7.47
N VAL A 102 3.48 -1.92 -6.81
CA VAL A 102 3.78 -1.92 -5.38
C VAL A 102 5.03 -1.10 -5.06
N ALA A 103 6.09 -1.23 -5.85
CA ALA A 103 7.32 -0.46 -5.65
C ALA A 103 7.06 1.05 -5.79
N ALA A 104 6.25 1.44 -6.77
CA ALA A 104 5.86 2.83 -6.96
C ALA A 104 4.91 3.33 -5.86
N ASP A 105 3.96 2.52 -5.39
CA ASP A 105 3.10 2.87 -4.24
C ASP A 105 3.96 3.14 -2.98
N VAL A 106 4.92 2.26 -2.68
CA VAL A 106 5.86 2.45 -1.57
C VAL A 106 6.74 3.68 -1.78
N GLY A 107 7.28 3.86 -2.98
CA GLY A 107 8.16 4.99 -3.32
C GLY A 107 7.45 6.34 -3.20
N LEU A 108 6.24 6.46 -3.76
CA LEU A 108 5.43 7.67 -3.67
C LEU A 108 5.01 7.95 -2.22
N LEU A 109 4.61 6.93 -1.45
CA LEU A 109 4.33 7.10 -0.03
C LEU A 109 5.56 7.58 0.75
N THR A 110 6.73 6.99 0.46
CA THR A 110 8.01 7.38 1.07
C THR A 110 8.31 8.85 0.76
N LEU A 111 8.09 9.28 -0.49
CA LEU A 111 8.26 10.69 -0.90
C LEU A 111 7.30 11.62 -0.15
N VAL A 112 6.01 11.26 -0.03
CA VAL A 112 5.03 12.04 0.75
C VAL A 112 5.49 12.18 2.21
N LEU A 113 5.96 11.09 2.82
CA LEU A 113 6.45 11.12 4.20
C LEU A 113 7.70 11.98 4.35
N CYS A 114 8.61 11.96 3.37
CA CYS A 114 9.82 12.79 3.36
C CYS A 114 9.55 14.29 3.27
N ILE A 115 8.46 14.72 2.60
CA ILE A 115 8.07 16.14 2.52
C ILE A 115 7.15 16.57 3.67
N ALA A 116 6.44 15.63 4.29
CA ALA A 116 5.58 15.87 5.43
C ALA A 116 6.36 15.84 6.75
N SER A 117 5.68 15.62 7.88
CA SER A 117 6.27 15.52 9.22
C SER A 117 7.09 14.24 9.45
N GLY A 118 7.59 13.60 8.38
CA GLY A 118 8.44 12.42 8.45
C GLY A 118 7.78 11.25 9.18
N PRO A 119 8.51 10.57 10.09
CA PRO A 119 8.03 9.36 10.74
C PRO A 119 6.95 9.64 11.82
N ARG A 120 6.69 10.91 12.17
CA ARG A 120 5.61 11.28 13.11
C ARG A 120 4.26 11.38 12.42
N SER A 121 4.26 11.42 11.09
CA SER A 121 3.04 11.56 10.33
C SER A 121 2.14 10.34 10.54
N PRO A 122 0.82 10.52 10.78
CA PRO A 122 -0.12 9.40 10.82
C PRO A 122 -0.18 8.64 9.48
N LEU A 123 0.30 9.26 8.39
CA LEU A 123 0.45 8.63 7.07
C LEU A 123 1.39 7.41 7.07
N VAL A 124 2.22 7.24 8.10
CA VAL A 124 3.07 6.04 8.25
C VAL A 124 2.22 4.76 8.29
N VAL A 125 0.97 4.83 8.77
CA VAL A 125 0.00 3.71 8.73
C VAL A 125 -0.33 3.28 7.29
N ALA A 126 -0.15 4.14 6.28
CA ALA A 126 -0.41 3.78 4.90
C ALA A 126 0.51 2.68 4.36
N TYR A 127 1.69 2.44 4.96
CA TYR A 127 2.50 1.26 4.63
C TYR A 127 1.74 -0.03 4.93
N VAL A 128 1.03 -0.10 6.06
CA VAL A 128 0.20 -1.27 6.41
C VAL A 128 -0.92 -1.45 5.39
N ILE A 129 -1.55 -0.36 4.95
CA ILE A 129 -2.59 -0.38 3.90
C ILE A 129 -2.02 -0.95 2.60
N ILE A 130 -0.81 -0.53 2.17
CA ILE A 130 -0.14 -1.07 0.98
C ILE A 130 0.13 -2.57 1.15
N LEU A 131 0.55 -3.05 2.32
CA LEU A 131 0.75 -4.48 2.58
C LEU A 131 -0.57 -5.26 2.50
N THR A 132 -1.64 -4.75 3.10
CA THR A 132 -2.97 -5.37 3.02
C THR A 132 -3.48 -5.41 1.58
N MET A 133 -3.35 -4.31 0.83
CA MET A 133 -3.68 -4.27 -0.60
C MET A 133 -2.83 -5.26 -1.41
N THR A 134 -1.55 -5.43 -1.05
CA THR A 134 -0.70 -6.42 -1.71
C THR A 134 -1.13 -7.85 -1.42
N ALA A 135 -1.56 -8.15 -0.19
CA ALA A 135 -2.11 -9.46 0.16
C ALA A 135 -3.38 -9.80 -0.62
N LEU A 136 -4.20 -8.80 -1.01
CA LEU A 136 -5.39 -9.03 -1.85
C LEU A 136 -5.06 -9.58 -3.25
N ARG A 137 -3.80 -9.50 -3.70
CA ARG A 137 -3.34 -10.11 -4.95
C ARG A 137 -3.08 -11.62 -4.83
N CYS A 138 -3.12 -12.17 -3.61
CA CYS A 138 -2.82 -13.56 -3.31
C CYS A 138 -1.42 -14.05 -3.75
N ASP A 139 -0.47 -13.13 -3.99
CA ASP A 139 0.92 -13.47 -4.35
C ASP A 139 1.85 -13.33 -3.12
N ARG A 140 2.29 -14.48 -2.61
CA ARG A 140 3.21 -14.58 -1.46
C ARG A 140 4.58 -13.97 -1.74
N ARG A 141 5.09 -14.10 -2.96
CA ARG A 141 6.41 -13.56 -3.33
C ARG A 141 6.35 -12.05 -3.35
N LEU A 142 5.31 -11.51 -3.98
CA LEU A 142 5.07 -10.07 -4.04
C LEU A 142 4.88 -9.48 -2.64
N LEU A 143 4.12 -10.13 -1.75
CA LEU A 143 3.93 -9.67 -0.38
C LEU A 143 5.24 -9.60 0.42
N ARG A 144 6.15 -10.58 0.26
CA ARG A 144 7.46 -10.55 0.90
C ARG A 144 8.31 -9.38 0.40
N ILE A 145 8.33 -9.16 -0.91
CA ILE A 145 9.04 -8.03 -1.51
C ILE A 145 8.43 -6.70 -1.02
N ALA A 146 7.11 -6.60 -0.98
CA ALA A 146 6.40 -5.42 -0.47
C ALA A 146 6.73 -5.13 1.00
N THR A 147 6.84 -6.18 1.83
CA THR A 147 7.22 -6.05 3.24
C THR A 147 8.62 -5.46 3.36
N TRP A 148 9.59 -5.99 2.61
CA TRP A 148 10.95 -5.44 2.59
C TRP A 148 10.99 -4.01 2.04
N LEU A 149 10.26 -3.72 0.96
CA LEU A 149 10.16 -2.38 0.39
C LEU A 149 9.56 -1.39 1.40
N ALA A 150 8.53 -1.77 2.15
CA ALA A 150 7.94 -0.92 3.19
C ALA A 150 8.92 -0.64 4.34
N VAL A 151 9.67 -1.66 4.78
CA VAL A 151 10.73 -1.49 5.79
C VAL A 151 11.83 -0.55 5.29
N VAL A 152 12.32 -0.77 4.07
CA VAL A 152 13.35 0.08 3.45
C VAL A 152 12.84 1.51 3.27
N GLY A 153 11.61 1.69 2.77
CA GLY A 153 10.96 3.01 2.65
C GLY A 153 10.87 3.73 3.99
N TYR A 154 10.46 3.03 5.05
CA TYR A 154 10.44 3.61 6.39
C TYR A 154 11.84 3.96 6.92
N VAL A 155 12.85 3.12 6.68
CA VAL A 155 14.24 3.41 7.04
C VAL A 155 14.77 4.64 6.29
N ILE A 156 14.39 4.84 5.02
CA ILE A 156 14.71 6.05 4.26
C ILE A 156 14.10 7.28 4.94
N VAL A 157 12.85 7.21 5.38
CA VAL A 157 12.19 8.30 6.13
C VAL A 157 12.92 8.59 7.45
N LEU A 158 13.38 7.56 8.16
CA LEU A 158 14.19 7.72 9.39
C LEU A 158 15.55 8.35 9.09
N GLY A 159 16.23 7.91 8.03
CA GLY A 159 17.50 8.47 7.59
C GLY A 159 17.38 9.95 7.25
N ARG A 160 16.29 10.32 6.55
CA ARG A 160 15.95 11.71 6.25
C ARG A 160 15.76 12.56 7.50
N ALA A 161 15.12 12.03 8.54
CA ALA A 161 14.93 12.71 9.81
C ALA A 161 16.23 12.80 10.64
N ARG A 162 17.15 11.84 10.49
CA ARG A 162 18.41 11.78 11.23
C ARG A 162 19.50 12.70 10.67
N PHE A 163 19.55 12.86 9.34
CA PHE A 163 20.59 13.59 8.61
C PHE A 163 19.97 14.76 7.82
N PRO A 164 19.63 15.88 8.49
CA PRO A 164 19.04 17.03 7.82
C PRO A 164 20.01 17.69 6.82
N GLU A 165 21.32 17.63 7.10
CA GLU A 165 22.39 18.20 6.27
C GLU A 165 22.43 17.67 4.83
N TRP A 166 21.91 16.46 4.59
CA TRP A 166 21.89 15.87 3.24
C TRP A 166 20.83 16.47 2.31
N MET A 167 19.95 17.36 2.80
CA MET A 167 19.00 18.09 1.94
C MET A 167 18.93 19.57 2.32
N PRO A 168 19.48 20.48 1.48
CA PRO A 168 19.73 21.89 1.82
C PRO A 168 18.48 22.80 1.95
N ASN A 169 17.25 22.26 1.90
CA ASN A 169 16.02 23.06 1.91
C ASN A 169 15.24 23.11 3.25
N GLN A 170 15.85 22.74 4.38
CA GLN A 170 15.18 22.73 5.68
C GLN A 170 15.60 23.95 6.51
N SER A 171 15.34 25.16 6.01
CA SER A 171 15.83 26.41 6.61
C SER A 171 14.94 27.02 7.70
N ASN A 172 13.77 26.46 8.04
CA ASN A 172 12.82 27.17 8.89
C ASN A 172 12.39 26.35 10.13
N GLY A 173 13.18 26.45 11.20
CA GLY A 173 12.72 26.33 12.60
C GLY A 173 12.49 24.92 13.13
N GLU A 174 13.49 24.41 13.87
CA GLU A 174 13.39 23.59 15.10
C GLU A 174 12.10 22.78 15.38
N VAL A 175 11.59 22.01 14.41
CA VAL A 175 10.74 20.87 14.77
C VAL A 175 11.69 19.73 15.02
N ASP A 176 12.00 19.47 16.30
CA ASP A 176 12.71 18.26 16.70
C ASP A 176 11.89 17.06 16.24
N LEU A 177 12.16 16.52 15.04
CA LEU A 177 11.47 15.38 14.42
C LEU A 177 11.93 14.05 15.03
N THR A 178 12.80 14.07 16.05
CA THR A 178 13.32 12.84 16.63
C THR A 178 12.20 12.07 17.34
N ILE A 179 11.94 10.87 16.84
CA ILE A 179 11.07 9.91 17.51
C ILE A 179 11.94 9.07 18.44
N PRO A 180 11.47 8.73 19.65
CA PRO A 180 12.15 7.76 20.49
C PRO A 180 12.52 6.51 19.70
N ARG A 181 13.79 6.07 19.78
CA ARG A 181 14.29 4.90 19.03
C ARG A 181 13.41 3.65 19.22
N TYR A 182 12.84 3.51 20.42
CA TYR A 182 11.89 2.47 20.74
C TYR A 182 10.66 2.46 19.81
N ALA A 183 10.03 3.61 19.56
CA ALA A 183 8.87 3.69 18.66
C ALA A 183 9.23 3.42 17.19
N GLN A 184 10.45 3.79 16.76
CA GLN A 184 10.95 3.45 15.43
C GLN A 184 11.11 1.93 15.25
N LEU A 185 11.73 1.26 16.23
CA LEU A 185 11.90 -0.19 16.23
C LEU A 185 10.55 -0.92 16.32
N MET A 186 9.64 -0.42 17.15
CA MET A 186 8.27 -0.94 17.26
C MET A 186 7.54 -0.87 15.92
N PHE A 187 7.67 0.22 15.17
CA PHE A 187 7.01 0.35 13.88
C PHE A 187 7.59 -0.60 12.83
N VAL A 188 8.92 -0.74 12.76
CA VAL A 188 9.57 -1.72 11.88
C VAL A 188 9.12 -3.15 12.24
N ALA A 189 9.11 -3.49 13.53
CA ALA A 189 8.62 -4.78 14.00
C ALA A 189 7.15 -5.00 13.63
N THR A 190 6.33 -3.95 13.69
CA THR A 190 4.93 -3.99 13.28
C THR A 190 4.80 -4.29 11.78
N LEU A 191 5.56 -3.64 10.91
CA LEU A 191 5.55 -3.93 9.47
C LEU A 191 5.93 -5.38 9.17
N LEU A 192 6.98 -5.89 9.82
CA LEU A 192 7.42 -7.27 9.65
C LEU A 192 6.37 -8.26 10.16
N LEU A 193 5.78 -8.01 11.33
CA LEU A 193 4.75 -8.85 11.91
C LEU A 193 3.48 -8.88 11.06
N VAL A 194 3.01 -7.71 10.59
CA VAL A 194 1.86 -7.61 9.67
C VAL A 194 2.14 -8.37 8.39
N GLY A 195 3.33 -8.20 7.78
CA GLY A 195 3.73 -8.94 6.59
C GLY A 195 3.71 -10.46 6.81
N ALA A 196 4.24 -10.93 7.95
CA ALA A 196 4.23 -12.33 8.34
C ALA A 196 2.80 -12.89 8.56
N ILE A 197 1.94 -12.14 9.26
CA ILE A 197 0.53 -12.52 9.51
C ILE A 197 -0.22 -12.63 8.18
N LEU A 198 -0.08 -11.64 7.30
CA LEU A 198 -0.71 -11.66 5.97
C LEU A 198 -0.20 -12.85 5.13
N GLN A 199 1.09 -13.17 5.22
CA GLN A 199 1.64 -14.34 4.55
C GLN A 199 1.03 -15.65 5.07
N GLN A 200 0.93 -15.83 6.40
CA GLN A 200 0.28 -16.99 7.00
C GLN A 200 -1.21 -17.09 6.64
N LEU A 201 -1.90 -15.95 6.53
CA LEU A 201 -3.28 -15.91 6.09
C LEU A 201 -3.41 -16.43 4.65
N LEU A 202 -2.52 -16.01 3.75
CA LEU A 202 -2.48 -16.52 2.38
C LEU A 202 -2.17 -18.02 2.34
N ASP A 203 -1.22 -18.49 3.16
CA ASP A 203 -0.90 -19.91 3.30
C ASP A 203 -2.12 -20.72 3.73
N ARG A 204 -2.88 -20.20 4.70
CA ARG A 204 -4.10 -20.85 5.21
C ARG A 204 -5.21 -20.89 4.16
N ILE A 205 -5.43 -19.80 3.43
CA ILE A 205 -6.45 -19.73 2.37
C ILE A 205 -6.16 -20.75 1.26
N GLU A 206 -4.89 -20.88 0.85
CA GLU A 206 -4.51 -21.86 -0.17
C GLU A 206 -4.76 -23.29 0.29
N ARG A 207 -4.38 -23.63 1.53
CA ARG A 207 -4.65 -24.97 2.09
C ARG A 207 -6.15 -25.28 2.10
N LEU A 208 -6.98 -24.33 2.54
CA LEU A 208 -8.43 -24.50 2.54
C LEU A 208 -9.00 -24.69 1.13
N ALA A 209 -8.49 -23.97 0.13
CA ALA A 209 -8.91 -24.12 -1.26
C ALA A 209 -8.55 -25.51 -1.83
N VAL A 210 -7.35 -26.01 -1.50
CA VAL A 210 -6.89 -27.36 -1.91
C VAL A 210 -7.70 -28.46 -1.21
N ASP A 211 -7.97 -28.33 0.09
CA ASP A 211 -8.79 -29.29 0.81
C ASP A 211 -10.24 -29.31 0.29
N TYR A 212 -10.78 -28.15 -0.07
CA TYR A 212 -12.12 -28.04 -0.65
C TYR A 212 -12.20 -28.70 -2.04
N SER A 213 -11.21 -28.47 -2.91
CA SER A 213 -11.18 -29.09 -4.24
C SER A 213 -11.04 -30.61 -4.17
N ARG A 214 -10.22 -31.13 -3.24
CA ARG A 214 -10.09 -32.58 -2.99
C ARG A 214 -11.44 -33.21 -2.62
N ARG A 215 -12.18 -32.59 -1.68
CA ARG A 215 -13.49 -33.09 -1.22
C ARG A 215 -14.55 -33.09 -2.32
N LEU A 216 -14.50 -32.13 -3.25
CA LEU A 216 -15.40 -32.11 -4.40
C LEU A 216 -15.12 -33.27 -5.38
N THR A 217 -13.85 -33.57 -5.62
CA THR A 217 -13.46 -34.70 -6.48
C THR A 217 -13.86 -36.05 -5.85
N GLU A 218 -13.70 -36.21 -4.53
CA GLU A 218 -14.08 -37.42 -3.79
C GLU A 218 -15.60 -37.67 -3.74
N ARG A 219 -16.44 -36.63 -3.83
CA ARG A 219 -17.91 -36.75 -3.87
C ARG A 219 -18.49 -37.01 -5.26
N SER A 220 -17.72 -36.79 -6.32
CA SER A 220 -18.16 -37.00 -7.69
C SER A 220 -18.25 -38.47 -8.22
N PRO A 221 -17.82 -39.55 -7.53
CA PRO A 221 -17.89 -40.92 -8.08
C PRO A 221 -19.30 -41.50 -8.26
N GLU A 222 -20.30 -41.07 -7.48
CA GLU A 222 -21.60 -41.78 -7.41
C GLU A 222 -22.66 -41.30 -8.42
N SER A 223 -22.44 -40.20 -9.14
CA SER A 223 -23.40 -39.69 -10.14
C SER A 223 -23.25 -40.29 -11.55
N GLY A 224 -22.22 -41.13 -11.77
CA GLY A 224 -21.91 -41.74 -13.07
C GLY A 224 -22.36 -43.20 -13.26
N ALA A 225 -22.81 -43.88 -12.21
CA ALA A 225 -23.21 -45.31 -12.28
C ALA A 225 -24.70 -45.53 -12.58
N ALA A 226 -25.47 -44.48 -12.82
CA ALA A 226 -26.89 -44.54 -13.17
C ALA A 226 -27.15 -43.96 -14.57
N ARG A 227 -26.58 -44.57 -15.61
CA ARG A 227 -27.03 -44.46 -17.00
C ARG A 227 -26.79 -45.76 -17.74
#